data_AF-A0A4D5RV25-F1
#
_entry.id   AF-A0A4D5RV25-F1
#
_cell.length_a   1.000
_cell.length_b   1.000
_cell.length_c   1.000
_cell.angle_alpha   90.00
_cell.angle_beta   90.00
_cell.angle_gamma   90.00
#
_symmetry.space_group_name_H-M   'P 1'
#
loop_
_entity.id
_entity.type
_entity.pdbx_description
1 polymer ?
#
loop_
_entity_poly.entity_id
_entity_poly.type
_entity_poly.pdbx_seq_one_letter_code
_entity_poly.pdbx_strand_id
1 'polypeptide(L)'
;MFNRSLSFGCSCLSVLHSRDLGGNSVLKLSFADRKKAQKILERLSWRCRRSTEFLYSPVETREVGSQLKATKELLDARLMPHLRYPCYYALHAVFQQGNDAVAQMVLLKASIFETFVQNLIEFARNNEGALEQTLFGIRAAIEDRHIINVHSAVPELFEKFRNTYAPPRVPPGSCLVRRVFVTPSRVFFLPPNVHCENRVLRQFDAEYALRVSFRDDHLQQLSHTLLFHPKKDEMMEEIVAKFLRDGLKVGKRVFKFLASSCSQLRDHGVW
;
A
#
# COMPACT_ATOMS: atom_id res chain seq x y z
N MET A 1 41.00 -20.74 -15.90
CA MET A 1 39.96 -19.75 -15.53
C MET A 1 38.67 -20.54 -15.28
N PHE A 2 38.49 -21.08 -14.07
CA PHE A 2 37.42 -22.04 -13.79
C PHE A 2 36.12 -21.31 -13.47
N ASN A 3 35.21 -21.30 -14.46
CA ASN A 3 33.80 -20.98 -14.26
C ASN A 3 33.22 -21.93 -13.21
N ARG A 4 33.03 -21.45 -11.97
CA ARG A 4 32.26 -22.15 -10.95
C ARG A 4 30.77 -21.89 -11.21
N SER A 5 30.23 -22.53 -12.23
CA SER A 5 28.78 -22.69 -12.35
C SER A 5 28.32 -23.65 -11.25
N LEU A 6 27.66 -23.10 -10.22
CA LEU A 6 26.93 -23.90 -9.24
C LEU A 6 25.71 -24.50 -9.96
N SER A 7 25.86 -25.72 -10.50
CA SER A 7 24.74 -26.51 -11.00
C SER A 7 23.96 -27.07 -9.80
N PHE A 8 22.97 -26.32 -9.34
CA PHE A 8 21.98 -26.82 -8.40
C PHE A 8 20.90 -27.62 -9.15
N GLY A 9 20.92 -28.94 -9.00
CA GLY A 9 19.95 -29.86 -9.61
C GLY A 9 20.57 -31.23 -9.85
N CYS A 10 20.37 -32.17 -8.92
CA CYS A 10 20.51 -33.60 -9.17
C CYS A 10 19.11 -34.22 -9.20
N SER A 11 18.94 -35.24 -10.04
CA SER A 11 17.73 -35.74 -10.72
C SER A 11 16.62 -36.37 -9.85
N CYS A 12 16.52 -36.02 -8.58
CA CYS A 12 15.46 -36.45 -7.67
C CYS A 12 14.77 -35.23 -7.02
N LEU A 13 14.17 -34.41 -7.89
CA LEU A 13 13.17 -33.34 -7.66
C LEU A 13 13.10 -32.72 -6.26
N SER A 14 13.89 -31.68 -6.04
CA SER A 14 13.49 -30.53 -5.22
C SER A 14 13.50 -29.29 -6.11
N VAL A 15 12.31 -28.80 -6.43
CA VAL A 15 12.11 -27.69 -7.38
C VAL A 15 12.77 -26.42 -6.81
N LEU A 16 13.88 -26.01 -7.42
CA LEU A 16 14.48 -24.70 -7.18
C LEU A 16 13.70 -23.66 -7.97
N HIS A 17 13.11 -22.71 -7.27
CA HIS A 17 12.41 -21.60 -7.88
C HIS A 17 13.05 -20.31 -7.39
N SER A 18 13.73 -19.61 -8.30
CA SER A 18 14.17 -18.25 -8.06
C SER A 18 13.01 -17.32 -8.40
N ARG A 19 12.75 -16.34 -7.53
CA ARG A 19 11.80 -15.25 -7.75
C ARG A 19 12.44 -13.95 -7.33
N ASP A 20 12.11 -12.89 -8.03
CA ASP A 20 12.41 -11.55 -7.55
C ASP A 20 11.39 -11.16 -6.48
N LEU A 21 11.89 -10.85 -5.29
CA LEU A 21 11.10 -10.35 -4.16
C LEU A 21 11.66 -8.97 -3.78
N GLY A 22 10.87 -7.93 -4.02
CA GLY A 22 11.28 -6.55 -3.73
C GLY A 22 12.59 -6.12 -4.39
N GLY A 23 12.76 -6.45 -5.67
CA GLY A 23 13.96 -6.10 -6.44
C GLY A 23 15.21 -6.92 -6.13
N ASN A 24 15.10 -7.91 -5.23
CA ASN A 24 16.19 -8.81 -4.88
C ASN A 24 15.91 -10.22 -5.41
N SER A 25 16.92 -10.87 -5.98
CA SER A 25 16.80 -12.27 -6.42
C SER A 25 16.78 -13.19 -5.20
N VAL A 26 15.62 -13.77 -4.91
CA VAL A 26 15.41 -14.68 -3.78
C VAL A 26 15.33 -16.12 -4.30
N LEU A 27 15.98 -17.03 -3.59
CA LEU A 27 15.95 -18.46 -3.87
C LEU A 27 15.15 -19.18 -2.79
N LYS A 28 14.00 -19.76 -3.15
CA LYS A 28 13.25 -20.62 -2.24
C LYS A 28 13.83 -22.03 -2.27
N LEU A 29 14.31 -22.50 -1.12
CA LEU A 29 14.74 -23.88 -0.91
C LEU A 29 13.71 -24.57 -0.01
N SER A 30 13.16 -25.70 -0.46
CA SER A 30 12.23 -26.51 0.33
C SER A 30 12.83 -27.89 0.57
N PHE A 31 12.87 -28.28 1.84
CA PHE A 31 13.46 -29.54 2.28
C PHE A 31 12.43 -30.32 3.08
N ALA A 32 12.28 -31.61 2.77
CA ALA A 32 11.40 -32.51 3.53
C ALA A 32 12.02 -32.94 4.88
N ASP A 33 13.35 -32.86 5.02
CA ASP A 33 14.10 -33.31 6.19
C ASP A 33 15.00 -32.19 6.72
N ARG A 34 14.80 -31.83 7.99
CA ARG A 34 15.53 -30.74 8.68
C ARG A 34 17.04 -31.00 8.76
N LYS A 35 17.47 -32.24 9.01
CA LYS A 35 18.90 -32.60 9.10
C LYS A 35 19.57 -32.52 7.73
N LYS A 36 18.86 -32.93 6.66
CA LYS A 36 19.34 -32.74 5.27
C LYS A 36 19.41 -31.27 4.90
N ALA A 37 18.43 -30.47 5.28
CA ALA A 37 18.42 -29.02 5.06
C ALA A 37 19.67 -28.38 5.65
N GLN A 38 19.96 -28.67 6.92
CA GLN A 38 21.11 -28.12 7.62
C GLN A 38 22.44 -28.49 6.93
N LYS A 39 22.64 -29.76 6.58
CA LYS A 39 23.85 -30.21 5.84
C LYS A 39 24.01 -29.52 4.49
N ILE A 40 22.92 -29.29 3.76
CA ILE A 40 22.95 -28.62 2.46
C ILE A 40 23.30 -27.14 2.64
N LEU A 41 22.66 -26.45 3.59
CA LEU A 41 22.92 -25.04 3.88
C LEU A 41 24.36 -24.81 4.37
N GLU A 42 24.88 -25.69 5.24
CA GLU A 42 26.28 -25.66 5.67
C GLU A 42 27.24 -25.82 4.47
N ARG A 43 27.00 -26.80 3.59
CA ARG A 43 27.85 -26.96 2.38
C ARG A 43 27.77 -25.76 1.45
N LEU A 44 26.62 -25.09 1.39
CA LEU A 44 26.40 -23.91 0.57
C LEU A 44 27.17 -22.71 1.14
N SER A 45 27.13 -22.50 2.46
CA SER A 45 27.90 -21.45 3.11
C SER A 45 29.41 -21.62 2.91
N TRP A 46 29.91 -22.85 3.00
CA TRP A 46 31.33 -23.18 2.75
C TRP A 46 31.78 -22.90 1.31
N ARG A 47 30.87 -22.91 0.34
CA ARG A 47 31.17 -22.65 -1.08
C ARG A 47 31.08 -21.17 -1.46
N CYS A 48 30.44 -20.35 -0.63
CA CYS A 48 30.34 -18.91 -0.82
C CYS A 48 31.61 -18.20 -0.31
N ARG A 49 31.79 -16.93 -0.69
CA ARG A 49 32.94 -16.14 -0.21
C ARG A 49 32.85 -16.02 1.32
N ARG A 50 34.00 -15.96 2.00
CA ARG A 50 34.07 -15.83 3.48
C ARG A 50 33.32 -14.61 4.04
N SER A 51 33.01 -13.62 3.21
CA SER A 51 32.24 -12.43 3.56
C SER A 51 30.72 -12.61 3.39
N THR A 52 30.24 -13.77 2.95
CA THR A 52 28.80 -14.04 2.77
C THR A 52 28.23 -14.63 4.05
N GLU A 53 27.44 -13.83 4.78
CA GLU A 53 26.71 -14.26 5.96
C GLU A 53 25.41 -14.97 5.57
N PHE A 54 25.17 -16.15 6.17
CA PHE A 54 23.94 -16.92 5.96
C PHE A 54 23.07 -16.85 7.20
N LEU A 55 21.94 -16.16 7.08
CA LEU A 55 20.92 -16.09 8.12
C LEU A 55 19.75 -17.00 7.74
N TYR A 56 19.29 -17.80 8.70
CA TYR A 56 18.09 -18.61 8.55
C TYR A 56 17.20 -18.46 9.76
N SER A 57 15.89 -18.42 9.52
CA SER A 57 14.86 -18.42 10.56
C SER A 57 13.86 -19.53 10.23
N PRO A 58 13.32 -20.25 11.23
CA PRO A 58 12.13 -21.06 11.01
C PRO A 58 11.03 -20.18 10.41
N VAL A 59 10.35 -20.70 9.40
CA VAL A 59 9.19 -20.06 8.76
C VAL A 59 7.97 -20.88 9.13
N GLU A 60 7.01 -20.22 9.77
CA GLU A 60 5.69 -20.79 10.02
C GLU A 60 4.71 -20.18 9.01
N THR A 61 4.00 -21.04 8.28
CA THR A 61 2.96 -20.59 7.34
C THR A 61 1.62 -20.65 8.05
N ARG A 62 0.90 -19.53 8.10
CA ARG A 62 -0.44 -19.45 8.66
C ARG A 62 -1.41 -18.93 7.61
N GLU A 63 -2.58 -19.55 7.52
CA GLU A 63 -3.67 -19.05 6.70
C GLU A 63 -4.42 -17.95 7.47
N VAL A 64 -4.47 -16.75 6.90
CA VAL A 64 -5.05 -15.55 7.55
C VAL A 64 -6.24 -14.96 6.80
N GLY A 65 -6.59 -15.52 5.64
CA GLY A 65 -7.57 -14.93 4.70
C GLY A 65 -8.94 -14.65 5.34
N SER A 66 -9.43 -15.59 6.14
CA SER A 66 -10.73 -15.47 6.84
C SER A 66 -10.76 -14.36 7.90
N GLN A 67 -9.60 -13.95 8.40
CA GLN A 67 -9.46 -12.97 9.48
C GLN A 67 -9.27 -11.54 8.97
N LEU A 68 -8.82 -11.37 7.71
CA LEU A 68 -8.48 -10.06 7.15
C LEU A 68 -9.60 -9.03 7.27
N LYS A 69 -10.85 -9.44 6.97
CA LYS A 69 -12.02 -8.54 7.02
C LYS A 69 -12.31 -8.09 8.45
N ALA A 70 -12.40 -9.05 9.39
CA ALA A 70 -12.67 -8.75 10.79
C ALA A 70 -11.57 -7.87 11.42
N THR A 71 -10.30 -8.08 11.05
CA THR A 71 -9.19 -7.25 11.52
C THR A 71 -9.24 -5.84 10.96
N LYS A 72 -9.62 -5.64 9.69
CA LYS A 72 -9.87 -4.30 9.13
C LYS A 72 -10.97 -3.57 9.91
N GLU A 73 -12.11 -4.24 10.13
CA GLU A 73 -13.25 -3.68 10.87
C GLU A 73 -12.87 -3.33 12.32
N LEU A 74 -12.08 -4.17 12.98
CA LEU A 74 -11.57 -3.91 14.32
C LEU A 74 -10.64 -2.69 14.34
N LEU A 75 -9.70 -2.58 13.40
CA LEU A 75 -8.80 -1.43 13.28
C LEU A 75 -9.60 -0.15 13.03
N ASP A 76 -10.58 -0.19 12.13
CA ASP A 76 -11.46 0.95 11.84
C ASP A 76 -12.24 1.38 13.07
N ALA A 77 -12.88 0.44 13.77
CA ALA A 77 -13.65 0.73 14.98
C ALA A 77 -12.80 1.40 16.07
N ARG A 78 -11.54 0.99 16.20
CA ARG A 78 -10.63 1.52 17.22
C ARG A 78 -9.96 2.83 16.84
N LEU A 79 -9.62 3.04 15.57
CA LEU A 79 -8.84 4.20 15.14
C LEU A 79 -9.72 5.35 14.65
N MET A 80 -10.88 5.07 14.04
CA MET A 80 -11.77 6.10 13.48
C MET A 80 -12.29 7.15 14.51
N PRO A 81 -12.49 6.84 15.80
CA PRO A 81 -12.84 7.85 16.81
C PRO A 81 -11.68 8.78 17.17
N HIS A 82 -10.43 8.36 16.96
CA HIS A 82 -9.24 9.04 17.47
C HIS A 82 -8.41 9.69 16.37
N LEU A 83 -8.51 9.21 15.13
CA LEU A 83 -7.84 9.80 13.98
C LEU A 83 -8.76 10.79 13.27
N ARG A 84 -8.24 12.00 13.03
CA ARG A 84 -8.85 12.93 12.09
C ARG A 84 -8.73 12.41 10.66
N TYR A 85 -9.49 13.03 9.76
CA TYR A 85 -9.62 12.57 8.39
C TYR A 85 -8.28 12.43 7.62
N PRO A 86 -7.30 13.36 7.74
CA PRO A 86 -6.00 13.23 7.06
C PRO A 86 -5.26 11.92 7.37
N CYS A 87 -5.04 11.63 8.65
CA CYS A 87 -4.38 10.40 9.09
C CYS A 87 -5.20 9.16 8.79
N TYR A 88 -6.53 9.20 8.96
CA TYR A 88 -7.38 8.07 8.63
C TYR A 88 -7.35 7.76 7.12
N TYR A 89 -7.38 8.78 6.27
CA TYR A 89 -7.24 8.65 4.82
C TYR A 89 -5.91 8.01 4.44
N ALA A 90 -4.80 8.47 5.02
CA ALA A 90 -3.47 7.92 4.76
C ALA A 90 -3.32 6.48 5.26
N LEU A 91 -3.91 6.15 6.42
CA LEU A 91 -3.94 4.77 6.93
C LEU A 91 -4.75 3.85 6.01
N HIS A 92 -5.91 4.32 5.55
CA HIS A 92 -6.71 3.61 4.57
C HIS A 92 -5.93 3.40 3.26
N ALA A 93 -5.11 4.37 2.85
CA ALA A 93 -4.23 4.23 1.68
C ALA A 93 -3.22 3.08 1.83
N VAL A 94 -2.68 2.85 3.03
CA VAL A 94 -1.77 1.72 3.31
C VAL A 94 -2.50 0.39 3.19
N PHE A 95 -3.67 0.25 3.84
CA PHE A 95 -4.41 -1.02 3.86
C PHE A 95 -5.14 -1.36 2.55
N GLN A 96 -5.25 -0.41 1.62
CA GLN A 96 -5.80 -0.63 0.29
C GLN A 96 -4.74 -1.07 -0.75
N GLN A 97 -3.45 -1.01 -0.43
CA GLN A 97 -2.41 -1.49 -1.35
C GLN A 97 -2.48 -3.00 -1.60
N GLY A 98 -3.02 -3.74 -0.63
CA GLY A 98 -3.20 -5.18 -0.71
C GLY A 98 -3.51 -5.79 0.65
N ASN A 99 -3.44 -7.11 0.73
CA ASN A 99 -3.74 -7.83 1.97
C ASN A 99 -2.54 -7.91 2.92
N ASP A 100 -1.32 -7.61 2.47
CA ASP A 100 -0.09 -7.80 3.24
C ASP A 100 -0.09 -7.00 4.56
N ALA A 101 -0.30 -5.68 4.49
CA ALA A 101 -0.28 -4.82 5.68
C ALA A 101 -1.31 -5.27 6.74
N VAL A 102 -2.47 -5.78 6.33
CA VAL A 102 -3.49 -6.31 7.25
C VAL A 102 -3.15 -7.71 7.73
N ALA A 103 -2.61 -8.56 6.86
CA ALA A 103 -2.12 -9.88 7.24
C ALA A 103 -1.04 -9.78 8.32
N GLN A 104 -0.15 -8.78 8.24
CA GLN A 104 0.81 -8.48 9.29
C GLN A 104 0.11 -8.22 10.62
N MET A 105 -0.98 -7.44 10.64
CA MET A 105 -1.75 -7.15 11.85
C MET A 105 -2.39 -8.42 12.45
N VAL A 106 -2.89 -9.32 11.61
CA VAL A 106 -3.44 -10.62 12.05
C VAL A 106 -2.37 -11.49 12.71
N LEU A 107 -1.14 -11.44 12.19
CA LEU A 107 -0.02 -12.27 12.66
C LEU A 107 0.63 -11.73 13.94
N LEU A 108 0.33 -10.49 14.34
CA LEU A 108 0.86 -9.92 15.58
C LEU A 108 0.31 -10.64 16.82
N LYS A 109 1.14 -10.71 17.86
CA LYS A 109 0.65 -11.01 19.21
C LYS A 109 -0.29 -9.90 19.66
N ALA A 110 -1.32 -10.25 20.43
CA ALA A 110 -2.33 -9.30 20.91
C ALA A 110 -1.70 -8.07 21.58
N SER A 111 -0.69 -8.25 22.44
CA SER A 111 0.00 -7.13 23.10
C SER A 111 0.68 -6.17 22.11
N ILE A 112 1.33 -6.69 21.06
CA ILE A 112 2.01 -5.87 20.05
C ILE A 112 0.98 -5.14 19.19
N PHE A 113 -0.11 -5.81 18.82
CA PHE A 113 -1.22 -5.19 18.10
C PHE A 113 -1.83 -4.03 18.91
N GLU A 114 -2.06 -4.23 20.20
CA GLU A 114 -2.54 -3.17 21.10
C GLU A 114 -1.58 -1.98 21.16
N THR A 115 -0.28 -2.24 21.33
CA THR A 115 0.75 -1.19 21.31
C THR A 115 0.77 -0.44 19.97
N PHE A 116 0.66 -1.15 18.85
CA PHE A 116 0.61 -0.52 17.53
C PHE A 116 -0.59 0.44 17.39
N VAL A 117 -1.78 0.02 17.84
CA VAL A 117 -2.99 0.86 17.82
C VAL A 117 -2.80 2.09 18.71
N GLN A 118 -2.27 1.93 19.92
CA GLN A 118 -2.03 3.05 20.84
C GLN A 118 -0.99 4.02 20.27
N ASN A 119 0.09 3.52 19.67
CA ASN A 119 1.10 4.34 19.02
C ASN A 119 0.49 5.23 17.94
N LEU A 120 -0.36 4.68 17.05
CA LEU A 120 -1.04 5.49 16.02
C LEU A 120 -1.89 6.61 16.62
N ILE A 121 -2.61 6.34 17.72
CA ILE A 121 -3.43 7.33 18.42
C ILE A 121 -2.55 8.42 19.03
N GLU A 122 -1.45 8.04 19.69
CA GLU A 122 -0.50 8.95 20.31
C GLU A 122 0.22 9.80 19.27
N PHE A 123 0.68 9.20 18.17
CA PHE A 123 1.34 9.90 17.06
C PHE A 123 0.43 10.96 16.44
N ALA A 124 -0.85 10.64 16.25
CA ALA A 124 -1.83 11.59 15.74
C ALA A 124 -2.05 12.79 16.68
N ARG A 125 -2.00 12.56 18.01
CA ARG A 125 -2.11 13.63 19.01
C ARG A 125 -0.86 14.49 19.08
N ASN A 126 0.32 13.89 18.92
CA ASN A 126 1.61 14.58 18.99
C ASN A 126 1.88 15.45 17.75
N ASN A 127 1.78 14.86 16.56
CA ASN A 127 2.00 15.58 15.31
C ASN A 127 1.24 14.88 14.16
N GLU A 128 0.03 15.38 13.89
CA GLU A 128 -0.86 14.83 12.86
C GLU A 128 -0.21 14.79 11.47
N GLY A 129 0.42 15.89 11.06
CA GLY A 129 1.02 15.98 9.73
C GLY A 129 2.21 15.04 9.55
N ALA A 130 3.02 14.85 10.60
CA ALA A 130 4.09 13.86 10.59
C ALA A 130 3.53 12.43 10.46
N LEU A 131 2.41 12.11 11.12
CA LEU A 131 1.77 10.80 10.97
C LEU A 131 1.17 10.61 9.57
N GLU A 132 0.47 11.60 9.02
CA GLU A 132 -0.04 11.54 7.65
C GLU A 132 1.11 11.27 6.65
N GLN A 133 2.21 12.03 6.76
CA GLN A 133 3.40 11.83 5.93
C GLN A 133 4.05 10.45 6.14
N THR A 134 4.11 9.96 7.37
CA THR A 134 4.60 8.62 7.71
C THR A 134 3.81 7.55 6.96
N LEU A 135 2.49 7.60 7.06
CA LEU A 135 1.61 6.60 6.44
C LEU A 135 1.69 6.63 4.91
N PHE A 136 1.79 7.80 4.29
CA PHE A 136 2.05 7.89 2.86
C PHE A 136 3.45 7.40 2.46
N GLY A 137 4.46 7.58 3.32
CA GLY A 137 5.78 6.99 3.13
C GLY A 137 5.74 5.45 3.17
N ILE A 138 4.99 4.87 4.11
CA ILE A 138 4.75 3.41 4.17
C ILE A 138 4.02 2.93 2.91
N ARG A 139 2.97 3.64 2.47
CA ARG A 139 2.26 3.34 1.21
C ARG A 139 3.22 3.33 0.02
N ALA A 140 4.04 4.36 -0.14
CA ALA A 140 5.00 4.45 -1.22
C ALA A 140 6.02 3.30 -1.18
N ALA A 141 6.52 2.94 0.00
CA ALA A 141 7.42 1.82 0.16
C ALA A 141 6.80 0.48 -0.29
N ILE A 142 5.50 0.26 -0.01
CA ILE A 142 4.76 -0.92 -0.48
C ILE A 142 4.62 -0.91 -2.01
N GLU A 143 4.32 0.25 -2.61
CA GLU A 143 4.22 0.39 -4.07
C GLU A 143 5.55 0.10 -4.78
N ASP A 144 6.65 0.53 -4.18
CA ASP A 144 8.01 0.25 -4.63
C ASP A 144 8.46 -1.20 -4.34
N ARG A 145 7.55 -2.03 -3.81
CA ARG A 145 7.74 -3.45 -3.48
C ARG A 145 8.79 -3.71 -2.40
N HIS A 146 9.07 -2.73 -1.54
CA HIS A 146 9.94 -2.96 -0.40
C HIS A 146 9.31 -3.97 0.57
N ILE A 147 10.13 -4.83 1.17
CA ILE A 147 9.71 -5.74 2.24
C ILE A 147 9.74 -4.95 3.54
N ILE A 148 8.57 -4.67 4.11
CA ILE A 148 8.45 -3.85 5.31
C ILE A 148 7.59 -4.54 6.37
N ASN A 149 7.97 -4.37 7.64
CA ASN A 149 7.12 -4.71 8.79
C ASN A 149 6.42 -3.43 9.25
N VAL A 150 5.13 -3.27 8.92
CA VAL A 150 4.34 -2.05 9.17
C VAL A 150 4.38 -1.65 10.64
N HIS A 151 4.25 -2.61 11.55
CA HIS A 151 4.22 -2.33 12.99
C HIS A 151 5.53 -1.73 13.54
N SER A 152 6.67 -2.04 12.93
CA SER A 152 8.00 -1.52 13.32
C SER A 152 8.36 -0.27 12.50
N ALA A 153 8.06 -0.28 11.20
CA ALA A 153 8.41 0.81 10.29
C ALA A 153 7.65 2.11 10.59
N VAL A 154 6.39 2.03 11.02
CA VAL A 154 5.59 3.22 11.35
C VAL A 154 6.21 4.04 12.49
N PRO A 155 6.51 3.48 13.68
CA PRO A 155 7.19 4.22 14.74
C PRO A 155 8.54 4.81 14.32
N GLU A 156 9.38 4.04 13.64
CA GLU A 156 10.71 4.50 13.20
C GLU A 156 10.62 5.69 12.22
N LEU A 157 9.69 5.62 11.27
CA LEU A 157 9.51 6.66 10.28
C LEU A 157 8.79 7.89 10.87
N PHE A 158 7.88 7.67 11.83
CA PHE A 158 7.24 8.76 12.57
C PHE A 158 8.26 9.60 13.32
N GLU A 159 9.20 9.01 14.06
CA GLU A 159 10.21 9.79 14.79
C GLU A 159 11.11 10.62 13.85
N LYS A 160 11.38 10.12 12.64
CA LYS A 160 12.10 10.89 11.61
C LYS A 160 11.29 12.10 11.14
N PHE A 161 9.99 11.91 10.86
CA PHE A 161 9.13 13.00 10.39
C PHE A 161 8.66 13.93 11.49
N ARG A 162 8.58 13.49 12.74
CA ARG A 162 8.16 14.30 13.89
C ARG A 162 8.96 15.60 13.99
N ASN A 163 10.26 15.51 13.74
CA ASN A 163 11.20 16.62 13.86
C ASN A 163 11.43 17.38 12.53
N THR A 164 11.04 16.80 11.40
CA THR A 164 11.32 17.34 10.06
C THR A 164 10.07 17.78 9.30
N TYR A 165 8.88 17.39 9.78
CA TYR A 165 7.62 17.74 9.15
C TYR A 165 7.43 19.26 9.13
N ALA A 166 7.24 19.77 7.92
CA ALA A 166 6.81 21.13 7.68
C ALA A 166 5.55 21.07 6.81
N PRO A 167 4.48 21.81 7.16
CA PRO A 167 3.32 21.91 6.31
C PRO A 167 3.72 22.32 4.88
N PRO A 168 3.15 21.68 3.84
CA PRO A 168 3.44 22.03 2.46
C PRO A 168 3.11 23.49 2.18
N ARG A 169 4.02 24.20 1.51
CA ARG A 169 3.79 25.58 1.08
C ARG A 169 2.81 25.59 -0.08
N VAL A 170 1.70 26.30 0.10
CA VAL A 170 0.66 26.44 -0.93
C VAL A 170 0.74 27.84 -1.54
N PRO A 171 0.93 27.97 -2.86
CA PRO A 171 0.93 29.28 -3.52
C PRO A 171 -0.43 30.00 -3.40
N PRO A 172 -0.46 31.34 -3.48
CA PRO A 172 -1.71 32.09 -3.49
C PRO A 172 -2.65 31.64 -4.62
N GLY A 173 -3.96 31.53 -4.34
CA GLY A 173 -4.96 31.06 -5.30
C GLY A 173 -4.88 29.56 -5.59
N SER A 174 -4.24 28.78 -4.71
CA SER A 174 -4.16 27.32 -4.76
C SER A 174 -4.53 26.72 -3.41
N CYS A 175 -4.95 25.46 -3.43
CA CYS A 175 -5.28 24.68 -2.25
C CYS A 175 -4.76 23.24 -2.37
N LEU A 176 -4.74 22.50 -1.26
CA LEU A 176 -4.38 21.08 -1.27
C LEU A 176 -5.64 20.24 -1.43
N VAL A 177 -5.63 19.36 -2.42
CA VAL A 177 -6.74 18.45 -2.69
C VAL A 177 -6.24 17.01 -2.74
N ARG A 178 -6.96 16.11 -2.07
CA ARG A 178 -6.68 14.67 -2.09
C ARG A 178 -7.08 14.07 -3.43
N ARG A 179 -6.31 13.07 -3.87
CA ARG A 179 -6.51 12.44 -5.18
C ARG A 179 -6.73 10.94 -5.02
N VAL A 180 -7.60 10.38 -5.85
CA VAL A 180 -7.84 8.95 -5.89
C VAL A 180 -7.77 8.47 -7.34
N PHE A 181 -7.03 7.38 -7.57
CA PHE A 181 -7.11 6.66 -8.83
C PHE A 181 -7.99 5.44 -8.66
N VAL A 182 -9.00 5.32 -9.51
CA VAL A 182 -9.88 4.16 -9.56
C VAL A 182 -9.45 3.33 -10.76
N THR A 183 -9.13 2.07 -10.51
CA THR A 183 -8.73 1.10 -11.52
C THR A 183 -9.64 -0.13 -11.42
N PRO A 184 -9.69 -1.00 -12.46
CA PRO A 184 -10.49 -2.22 -12.39
C PRO A 184 -10.17 -3.08 -11.16
N SER A 185 -8.89 -3.19 -10.80
CA SER A 185 -8.47 -4.08 -9.71
C SER A 185 -8.50 -3.42 -8.32
N ARG A 186 -8.28 -2.10 -8.24
CA ARG A 186 -8.10 -1.42 -6.95
C ARG A 186 -8.30 0.10 -6.99
N VAL A 187 -8.41 0.69 -5.81
CA VAL A 187 -8.51 2.13 -5.60
C VAL A 187 -7.25 2.63 -4.90
N PHE A 188 -6.52 3.54 -5.53
CA PHE A 188 -5.31 4.14 -4.99
C PHE A 188 -5.62 5.49 -4.35
N PHE A 189 -5.31 5.60 -3.07
CA PHE A 189 -5.43 6.85 -2.31
C PHE A 189 -4.08 7.56 -2.30
N LEU A 190 -4.03 8.78 -2.83
CA LEU A 190 -2.81 9.56 -3.02
C LEU A 190 -2.74 10.72 -2.01
N PRO A 191 -1.52 11.16 -1.67
CA PRO A 191 -1.35 12.34 -0.82
C PRO A 191 -1.99 13.59 -1.46
N PRO A 192 -2.40 14.58 -0.63
CA PRO A 192 -2.87 15.86 -1.14
C PRO A 192 -1.84 16.50 -2.08
N ASN A 193 -2.30 17.04 -3.20
CA ASN A 193 -1.46 17.76 -4.15
C ASN A 193 -1.95 19.21 -4.29
N VAL A 194 -1.05 20.11 -4.71
CA VAL A 194 -1.40 21.52 -4.94
C VAL A 194 -2.25 21.64 -6.20
N HIS A 195 -3.41 22.25 -6.06
CA HIS A 195 -4.36 22.49 -7.13
C HIS A 195 -4.75 23.97 -7.16
N CYS A 196 -4.81 24.57 -8.35
CA CYS A 196 -5.35 25.92 -8.50
C CYS A 196 -6.83 25.97 -8.13
N GLU A 197 -7.22 27.01 -7.40
CA GLU A 197 -8.58 27.18 -6.93
C GLU A 197 -9.53 27.55 -8.07
N ASN A 198 -10.53 26.69 -8.28
CA ASN A 198 -11.70 27.04 -9.07
C ASN A 198 -12.78 27.70 -8.19
N ARG A 199 -13.88 28.17 -8.80
CA ARG A 199 -14.96 28.85 -8.07
C ARG A 199 -15.53 28.03 -6.91
N VAL A 200 -15.62 26.70 -7.06
CA VAL A 200 -16.10 25.80 -6.00
C VAL A 200 -15.09 25.74 -4.85
N LEU A 201 -13.80 25.54 -5.15
CA LEU A 201 -12.73 25.46 -4.14
C LEU A 201 -12.46 26.78 -3.41
N ARG A 202 -12.93 27.92 -3.93
CA ARG A 202 -12.90 29.21 -3.22
C ARG A 202 -14.08 29.38 -2.26
N GLN A 203 -15.19 28.72 -2.53
CA GLN A 203 -16.42 28.85 -1.77
C GLN A 203 -16.56 27.76 -0.70
N PHE A 204 -16.00 26.58 -0.95
CA PHE A 204 -16.07 25.42 -0.06
C PHE A 204 -14.68 24.99 0.38
N ASP A 205 -14.60 24.41 1.58
CA ASP A 205 -13.36 23.87 2.13
C ASP A 205 -12.82 22.74 1.25
N ALA A 206 -11.63 22.95 0.68
CA ALA A 206 -10.94 22.01 -0.18
C ALA A 206 -10.62 20.67 0.51
N GLU A 207 -10.62 20.61 1.85
CA GLU A 207 -10.45 19.36 2.61
C GLU A 207 -11.59 18.35 2.37
N TYR A 208 -12.76 18.85 1.97
CA TYR A 208 -13.94 18.05 1.63
C TYR A 208 -14.07 17.79 0.13
N ALA A 209 -13.11 18.24 -0.68
CA ALA A 209 -13.02 17.94 -2.09
C ALA A 209 -12.11 16.73 -2.35
N LEU A 210 -12.49 15.90 -3.33
CA LEU A 210 -11.71 14.74 -3.75
C LEU A 210 -11.61 14.72 -5.26
N ARG A 211 -10.40 14.68 -5.79
CA ARG A 211 -10.18 14.54 -7.23
C ARG A 211 -10.02 13.07 -7.58
N VAL A 212 -10.94 12.53 -8.36
CA VAL A 212 -10.89 11.14 -8.81
C VAL A 212 -10.39 11.08 -10.25
N SER A 213 -9.60 10.06 -10.60
CA SER A 213 -9.24 9.75 -11.99
C SER A 213 -9.37 8.26 -12.27
N PHE A 214 -10.07 7.91 -13.34
CA PHE A 214 -10.25 6.53 -13.77
C PHE A 214 -9.09 6.11 -14.67
N ARG A 215 -8.36 5.09 -14.25
CA ARG A 215 -7.15 4.58 -14.92
C ARG A 215 -7.25 3.08 -15.11
N ASP A 216 -6.41 2.51 -15.97
CA ASP A 216 -6.20 1.07 -15.99
C ASP A 216 -5.23 0.64 -14.86
N ASP A 217 -4.96 -0.67 -14.76
CA ASP A 217 -4.06 -1.21 -13.72
C ASP A 217 -2.58 -0.83 -13.92
N HIS A 218 -2.22 -0.26 -15.08
CA HIS A 218 -0.91 0.33 -15.39
C HIS A 218 -0.90 1.86 -15.22
N LEU A 219 -1.95 2.41 -14.60
CA LEU A 219 -2.15 3.85 -14.37
C LEU A 219 -2.23 4.70 -15.66
N GLN A 220 -2.53 4.06 -16.80
CA GLN A 220 -2.80 4.71 -18.08
C GLN A 220 -4.28 5.08 -18.22
N GLN A 221 -4.63 5.79 -19.29
CA GLN A 221 -6.03 6.09 -19.58
C GLN A 221 -6.82 4.80 -19.82
N LEU A 222 -7.93 4.67 -19.10
CA LEU A 222 -8.81 3.49 -19.18
C LEU A 222 -9.33 3.22 -20.61
N SER A 223 -9.45 4.27 -21.43
CA SER A 223 -9.90 4.20 -22.82
C SER A 223 -9.01 3.34 -23.69
N HIS A 224 -7.68 3.38 -23.47
CA HIS A 224 -6.73 2.56 -24.24
C HIS A 224 -6.98 1.07 -24.03
N THR A 225 -7.27 0.68 -22.78
CA THR A 225 -7.48 -0.72 -22.39
C THR A 225 -8.87 -1.22 -22.80
N LEU A 226 -9.88 -0.34 -22.78
CA LEU A 226 -11.25 -0.71 -23.11
C LEU A 226 -11.59 -0.63 -24.61
N LEU A 227 -10.77 0.03 -25.44
CA LEU A 227 -11.11 0.30 -26.84
C LEU A 227 -11.46 -0.96 -27.64
N PHE A 228 -10.80 -2.07 -27.36
CA PHE A 228 -10.99 -3.35 -28.04
C PHE A 228 -11.54 -4.45 -27.13
N HIS A 229 -12.00 -4.10 -25.92
CA HIS A 229 -12.50 -5.09 -24.98
C HIS A 229 -13.94 -5.48 -25.32
N PRO A 230 -14.27 -6.79 -25.49
CA PRO A 230 -15.60 -7.23 -25.90
C PRO A 230 -16.69 -6.89 -24.87
N LYS A 231 -16.29 -6.70 -23.60
CA LYS A 231 -17.18 -6.32 -22.48
C LYS A 231 -16.98 -4.88 -22.03
N LYS A 232 -16.59 -3.97 -22.93
CA LYS A 232 -16.29 -2.57 -22.59
C LYS A 232 -17.42 -1.88 -21.82
N ASP A 233 -18.68 -2.13 -22.20
CA ASP A 233 -19.83 -1.45 -21.61
C ASP A 233 -20.09 -1.97 -20.18
N GLU A 234 -19.97 -3.29 -19.97
CA GLU A 234 -20.01 -3.90 -18.62
C GLU A 234 -18.89 -3.35 -17.73
N MET A 235 -17.66 -3.27 -18.24
CA MET A 235 -16.53 -2.73 -17.48
C MET A 235 -16.69 -1.24 -17.15
N MET A 236 -17.17 -0.44 -18.10
CA MET A 236 -17.48 0.99 -17.86
C MET A 236 -18.55 1.15 -16.80
N GLU A 237 -19.58 0.29 -16.84
CA GLU A 237 -20.65 0.27 -15.86
C GLU A 237 -20.13 -0.08 -14.45
N GLU A 238 -19.32 -1.15 -14.34
CA GLU A 238 -18.78 -1.62 -13.06
C GLU A 238 -17.74 -0.69 -12.45
N ILE A 239 -16.86 -0.11 -13.26
CA ILE A 239 -15.72 0.69 -12.79
C ILE A 239 -16.12 2.15 -12.61
N VAL A 240 -16.80 2.73 -13.61
CA VAL A 240 -17.04 4.18 -13.67
C VAL A 240 -18.46 4.50 -13.20
N ALA A 241 -19.48 3.95 -13.86
CA ALA A 241 -20.85 4.36 -13.60
C ALA A 241 -21.29 4.03 -12.17
N LYS A 242 -20.97 2.81 -11.70
CA LYS A 242 -21.22 2.39 -10.31
C LYS A 242 -20.50 3.30 -9.31
N PHE A 243 -19.23 3.60 -9.53
CA PHE A 243 -18.47 4.49 -8.64
C PHE A 243 -19.10 5.89 -8.57
N LEU A 244 -19.54 6.45 -9.70
CA LEU A 244 -20.18 7.77 -9.73
C LEU A 244 -21.56 7.77 -9.03
N ARG A 245 -22.34 6.69 -9.16
CA ARG A 245 -23.66 6.56 -8.49
C ARG A 245 -23.52 6.33 -6.98
N ASP A 246 -22.71 5.35 -6.60
CA ASP A 246 -22.59 4.90 -5.20
C ASP A 246 -21.72 5.87 -4.39
N GLY A 247 -20.78 6.56 -5.05
CA GLY A 247 -19.79 7.41 -4.42
C GLY A 247 -18.69 6.60 -3.72
N LEU A 248 -17.81 7.32 -3.03
CA LEU A 248 -16.69 6.73 -2.29
C LEU A 248 -16.82 7.01 -0.79
N LYS A 249 -16.94 5.96 0.02
CA LYS A 249 -16.88 6.08 1.48
C LYS A 249 -15.44 5.95 1.96
N VAL A 250 -14.98 6.92 2.75
CA VAL A 250 -13.68 6.88 3.43
C VAL A 250 -13.90 7.31 4.88
N GLY A 251 -13.85 6.34 5.80
CA GLY A 251 -14.15 6.57 7.21
C GLY A 251 -15.55 7.13 7.40
N LYS A 252 -15.62 8.32 8.00
CA LYS A 252 -16.89 9.04 8.26
C LYS A 252 -17.38 9.89 7.09
N ARG A 253 -16.62 10.01 5.99
CA ARG A 253 -16.99 10.84 4.82
C ARG A 253 -17.50 9.98 3.68
N VAL A 254 -18.49 10.48 2.96
CA VAL A 254 -18.98 9.92 1.70
C VAL A 254 -18.84 10.98 0.62
N PHE A 255 -18.02 10.70 -0.38
CA PHE A 255 -17.81 11.57 -1.54
C PHE A 255 -18.78 11.17 -2.64
N LYS A 256 -19.51 12.15 -3.16
CA LYS A 256 -20.47 11.99 -4.27
C LYS A 256 -19.98 12.81 -5.45
N PHE A 257 -20.24 12.29 -6.65
CA PHE A 257 -19.92 13.00 -7.88
C PHE A 257 -20.59 14.38 -7.89
N LEU A 258 -19.79 15.41 -8.17
CA LEU A 258 -20.24 16.78 -8.29
C LEU A 258 -20.29 17.21 -9.75
N ALA A 259 -19.13 17.18 -10.42
CA ALA A 259 -19.01 17.66 -11.80
C ALA A 259 -17.69 17.25 -12.45
N SER A 260 -17.61 17.43 -13.76
CA SER A 260 -16.36 17.40 -14.51
C SER A 260 -16.41 18.38 -15.68
N SER A 261 -15.32 19.10 -15.93
CA SER A 261 -15.16 19.91 -17.14
C SER A 261 -14.76 19.06 -18.34
N CYS A 262 -14.91 19.57 -19.57
CA CYS A 262 -14.48 18.84 -20.77
C CYS A 262 -12.99 18.46 -20.76
N SER A 263 -12.13 19.32 -20.20
CA SER A 263 -10.69 18.99 -20.05
C SER A 263 -10.45 17.89 -19.01
N GLN A 264 -11.22 17.91 -17.93
CA GLN A 264 -11.15 16.90 -16.87
C GLN A 264 -11.67 15.54 -17.38
N LEU A 265 -12.75 15.51 -18.17
CA LEU A 265 -13.26 14.30 -18.79
C LEU A 265 -12.24 13.68 -19.77
N ARG A 266 -11.51 14.49 -20.54
CA ARG A 266 -10.42 13.99 -21.42
C ARG A 266 -9.29 13.33 -20.64
N ASP A 267 -9.03 13.76 -19.42
CA ASP A 267 -8.09 13.11 -18.50
C ASP A 267 -8.77 12.05 -17.59
N HIS A 268 -10.01 11.67 -17.91
CA HIS A 268 -10.78 10.67 -17.17
C HIS A 268 -10.97 11.01 -15.69
N GLY A 269 -11.00 12.30 -15.37
CA GLY A 269 -11.07 12.78 -14.00
C GLY A 269 -12.35 13.51 -13.67
N VAL A 270 -12.79 13.36 -12.44
CA VAL A 270 -14.04 13.94 -11.90
C VAL A 270 -13.80 14.53 -10.51
N TRP A 271 -14.74 15.37 -10.07
CA TRP A 271 -14.83 15.87 -8.69
C TRP A 271 -16.02 15.23 -7.99
#